data_AF-A0A8C2D302-F1
#
_entry.id   AF-A0A8C2D302-F1
#
_cell.length_a   1.000
_cell.length_b   1.000
_cell.length_c   1.000
_cell.angle_alpha   90.00
_cell.angle_beta   90.00
_cell.angle_gamma   90.00
#
_symmetry.space_group_name_H-M   'P 1'
#
loop_
_entity.id
_entity.type
_entity.pdbx_description
1 polymer ?
#
loop_
_entity_poly.entity_id
_entity_poly.type
_entity_poly.pdbx_seq_one_letter_code
_entity_poly.pdbx_strand_id
1 'polypeptide(L)'
;MASGLLKRKNTALCIKMYFLENLMEMKLLFISPLLFWCLLDHGASGVDIDRVILMEGDSVTLHTGVETNKKDRIRWYFNYTRIAQITGDLSKICTDVQCNEGTERFRDRLKLDHQAGSLTIMNITTNDSGVYKLLLSSSNTDSEKSFSVIVHDVPAAEREKMKRKSVKEGESVTLDPDVVKNPDDLKMWYFNDILITNITKDWSKICTDDQCKERFNDRLKLDHQTGSLTLMNTRTTDTGDYQLLINSSRFGIIKSFRVTVSGEYHFGHSVLFYFNSFTKLIHLNQLCKCFCCGLFEEVSFESILQNNSNQIYHLHMHFTSN
;
A
#
# COMPACT_ATOMS: atom_id res chain seq x y z
N MET A 1 -73.24 44.69 44.96
CA MET A 1 -72.68 43.40 45.43
C MET A 1 -71.98 42.66 44.26
N ALA A 2 -70.97 43.28 43.62
CA ALA A 2 -70.29 42.70 42.45
C ALA A 2 -68.77 42.99 42.35
N SER A 3 -68.20 43.88 43.19
CA SER A 3 -66.75 44.19 43.18
C SER A 3 -65.90 43.28 44.10
N GLY A 4 -66.52 42.49 44.98
CA GLY A 4 -65.82 41.57 45.90
C GLY A 4 -65.53 40.17 45.34
N LEU A 5 -66.19 39.78 44.24
CA LEU A 5 -66.03 38.44 43.64
C LEU A 5 -64.93 38.37 42.56
N LEU A 6 -64.54 39.50 41.97
CA LEU A 6 -63.48 39.53 40.95
C LEU A 6 -62.06 39.53 41.58
N LYS A 7 -61.90 40.11 42.78
CA LYS A 7 -60.60 40.20 43.46
C LYS A 7 -60.17 38.90 44.15
N ARG A 8 -61.12 38.01 44.52
CA ARG A 8 -60.84 36.69 45.11
C ARG A 8 -60.56 35.59 44.07
N LYS A 9 -61.07 35.72 42.83
CA LYS A 9 -60.81 34.76 41.76
C LYS A 9 -59.41 34.91 41.16
N ASN A 10 -58.88 36.14 41.08
CA ASN A 10 -57.56 36.38 40.49
C ASN A 10 -56.37 36.02 41.40
N THR A 11 -56.49 36.14 42.73
CA THR A 11 -55.42 35.71 43.66
C THR A 11 -55.32 34.18 43.77
N ALA A 12 -56.45 33.47 43.74
CA ALA A 12 -56.45 32.00 43.72
C ALA A 12 -55.90 31.43 42.39
N LEU A 13 -56.12 32.11 41.26
CA LEU A 13 -55.56 31.73 39.97
C LEU A 13 -54.04 31.98 39.93
N CYS A 14 -53.58 33.13 40.46
CA CYS A 14 -52.15 33.46 40.54
C CYS A 14 -51.39 32.50 41.44
N ILE A 15 -51.94 32.11 42.60
CA ILE A 15 -51.31 31.14 43.51
C ILE A 15 -51.31 29.74 42.87
N LYS A 16 -52.39 29.33 42.17
CA LYS A 16 -52.40 28.06 41.44
C LYS A 16 -51.41 28.04 40.26
N MET A 17 -51.24 29.13 39.52
CA MET A 17 -50.22 29.26 38.48
C MET A 17 -48.81 29.23 39.06
N TYR A 18 -48.53 29.97 40.14
CA TYR A 18 -47.24 29.95 40.82
C TYR A 18 -46.91 28.55 41.37
N PHE A 19 -47.92 27.85 41.91
CA PHE A 19 -47.73 26.48 42.41
C PHE A 19 -47.58 25.48 41.27
N LEU A 20 -48.28 25.63 40.14
CA LEU A 20 -48.13 24.77 38.95
C LEU A 20 -46.80 25.01 38.24
N GLU A 21 -46.34 26.25 38.07
CA GLU A 21 -45.01 26.58 37.53
C GLU A 21 -43.91 25.99 38.41
N ASN A 22 -43.98 26.16 39.74
CA ASN A 22 -43.00 25.54 40.65
C ASN A 22 -43.12 24.01 40.72
N LEU A 23 -44.32 23.42 40.54
CA LEU A 23 -44.51 21.96 40.50
C LEU A 23 -44.02 21.36 39.16
N MET A 24 -44.09 22.11 38.06
CA MET A 24 -43.52 21.72 36.76
C MET A 24 -41.99 21.83 36.77
N GLU A 25 -41.43 22.89 37.36
CA GLU A 25 -39.98 23.06 37.59
C GLU A 25 -39.41 21.95 38.49
N MET A 26 -40.10 21.60 39.59
CA MET A 26 -39.66 20.49 40.46
C MET A 26 -39.74 19.13 39.77
N LYS A 27 -40.76 18.87 38.94
CA LYS A 27 -40.86 17.58 38.21
C LYS A 27 -39.77 17.41 37.15
N LEU A 28 -39.31 18.49 36.52
CA LEU A 28 -38.19 18.47 35.58
C LEU A 28 -36.84 18.17 36.28
N LEU A 29 -36.67 18.63 37.51
CA LEU A 29 -35.45 18.39 38.30
C LEU A 29 -35.31 16.94 38.80
N PHE A 30 -36.40 16.17 38.96
CA PHE A 30 -36.35 14.76 39.35
C PHE A 30 -36.26 13.78 38.17
N ILE A 31 -36.58 14.22 36.95
CA ILE A 31 -36.45 13.40 35.73
C ILE A 31 -35.00 13.46 35.19
N SER A 32 -34.25 14.51 35.54
CA SER A 32 -32.87 14.72 35.10
C SER A 32 -31.87 13.66 35.62
N PRO A 33 -31.78 13.30 36.91
CA PRO A 33 -30.77 12.34 37.37
C PRO A 33 -31.10 10.88 37.03
N LEU A 34 -32.37 10.51 36.88
CA LEU A 34 -32.78 9.17 36.45
C LEU A 34 -32.54 8.97 34.94
N LEU A 35 -32.77 9.98 34.10
CA LEU A 35 -32.35 9.95 32.70
C LEU A 35 -30.83 10.07 32.54
N PHE A 36 -30.14 10.79 33.43
CA PHE A 36 -28.67 10.86 33.44
C PHE A 36 -28.05 9.50 33.83
N TRP A 37 -28.67 8.75 34.74
CA TRP A 37 -28.26 7.37 35.02
C TRP A 37 -28.58 6.41 33.86
N CYS A 38 -29.69 6.58 33.16
CA CYS A 38 -29.95 5.81 31.93
C CYS A 38 -29.00 6.15 30.76
N LEU A 39 -28.45 7.37 30.74
CA LEU A 39 -27.44 7.81 29.77
C LEU A 39 -26.01 7.38 30.14
N LEU A 40 -25.77 6.97 31.39
CA LEU A 40 -24.47 6.46 31.85
C LEU A 40 -24.38 4.93 31.86
N ASP A 41 -25.51 4.21 31.84
CA ASP A 41 -25.53 2.74 31.75
C ASP A 41 -25.61 2.19 30.31
N HIS A 42 -25.71 3.05 29.30
CA HIS A 42 -25.23 2.70 27.98
C HIS A 42 -23.77 3.11 27.90
N GLY A 43 -22.94 2.38 28.65
CA GLY A 43 -21.57 2.16 28.22
C GLY A 43 -21.66 1.67 26.79
N ALA A 44 -21.49 2.59 25.83
CA ALA A 44 -21.21 2.24 24.46
C ALA A 44 -19.96 1.37 24.58
N SER A 45 -20.14 0.06 24.55
CA SER A 45 -19.11 -0.85 24.09
C SER A 45 -18.91 -0.45 22.64
N GLY A 46 -18.16 0.64 22.45
CA GLY A 46 -17.64 1.01 21.16
C GLY A 46 -16.85 -0.22 20.76
N VAL A 47 -17.42 -0.99 19.84
CA VAL A 47 -16.67 -2.05 19.18
C VAL A 47 -15.39 -1.38 18.70
N ASP A 48 -14.27 -1.80 19.26
CA ASP A 48 -12.95 -1.29 18.91
C ASP A 48 -12.68 -1.73 17.46
N ILE A 49 -13.08 -0.89 16.51
CA ILE A 49 -12.92 -1.13 15.07
C ILE A 49 -11.61 -0.50 14.64
N ASP A 50 -10.64 -1.35 14.29
CA ASP A 50 -9.37 -0.91 13.73
C ASP A 50 -9.60 -0.33 12.33
N ARG A 51 -9.23 0.93 12.10
CA ARG A 51 -9.36 1.58 10.79
C ARG A 51 -8.06 1.50 10.02
N VAL A 52 -8.13 1.06 8.77
CA VAL A 52 -6.98 0.96 7.86
C VAL A 52 -7.31 1.76 6.59
N ILE A 53 -6.43 2.71 6.25
CA ILE A 53 -6.58 3.57 5.08
C ILE A 53 -5.49 3.21 4.07
N LEU A 54 -5.88 2.94 2.84
CA LEU A 54 -5.03 2.43 1.76
C LEU A 54 -5.31 3.20 0.48
N MET A 55 -4.36 3.15 -0.45
CA MET A 55 -4.56 3.62 -1.82
C MET A 55 -4.84 2.43 -2.74
N GLU A 56 -5.58 2.65 -3.82
CA GLU A 56 -5.88 1.58 -4.77
C GLU A 56 -4.61 0.90 -5.31
N GLY A 57 -4.61 -0.43 -5.23
CA GLY A 57 -3.53 -1.31 -5.63
C GLY A 57 -2.47 -1.55 -4.55
N ASP A 58 -2.60 -0.99 -3.35
CA ASP A 58 -1.83 -1.44 -2.18
C ASP A 58 -2.27 -2.86 -1.77
N SER A 59 -1.58 -3.47 -0.81
CA SER A 59 -2.05 -4.71 -0.17
C SER A 59 -2.13 -4.53 1.34
N VAL A 60 -3.02 -5.28 2.00
CA VAL A 60 -3.24 -5.19 3.45
C VAL A 60 -3.22 -6.56 4.08
N THR A 61 -2.62 -6.66 5.27
CA THR A 61 -2.66 -7.84 6.13
C THR A 61 -3.42 -7.47 7.41
N LEU A 62 -4.49 -8.18 7.72
CA LEU A 62 -5.26 -8.00 8.95
C LEU A 62 -4.80 -9.05 9.97
N HIS A 63 -4.22 -8.59 11.08
CA HIS A 63 -3.63 -9.48 12.08
C HIS A 63 -4.67 -9.94 13.09
N THR A 64 -4.72 -11.25 13.32
CA THR A 64 -5.55 -11.86 14.36
C THR A 64 -5.07 -11.49 15.76
N GLY A 65 -3.75 -11.35 15.94
CA GLY A 65 -3.12 -11.15 17.25
C GLY A 65 -3.12 -12.41 18.13
N VAL A 66 -3.39 -13.59 17.56
CA VAL A 66 -3.38 -14.88 18.26
C VAL A 66 -2.70 -15.96 17.43
N GLU A 67 -2.06 -16.93 18.09
CA GLU A 67 -1.57 -18.13 17.42
C GLU A 67 -2.74 -19.10 17.13
N THR A 68 -2.75 -19.74 15.95
CA THR A 68 -3.86 -20.63 15.55
C THR A 68 -4.01 -21.85 16.47
N ASN A 69 -2.92 -22.33 17.08
CA ASN A 69 -2.89 -23.44 18.03
C ASN A 69 -3.77 -23.24 19.29
N LYS A 70 -4.16 -22.00 19.61
CA LYS A 70 -5.00 -21.65 20.76
C LYS A 70 -6.50 -21.55 20.42
N LYS A 71 -6.87 -21.71 19.15
CA LYS A 71 -8.24 -21.53 18.66
C LYS A 71 -8.67 -22.73 17.83
N ASP A 72 -9.87 -23.23 18.08
CA ASP A 72 -10.40 -24.39 17.35
C ASP A 72 -10.79 -23.99 15.91
N ARG A 73 -11.16 -22.73 15.71
CA ARG A 73 -11.61 -22.22 14.41
C ARG A 73 -11.42 -20.72 14.27
N ILE A 74 -10.90 -20.31 13.12
CA ILE A 74 -10.74 -18.91 12.72
C ILE A 74 -11.60 -18.68 11.49
N ARG A 75 -12.39 -17.62 11.48
CA ARG A 75 -13.18 -17.23 10.31
C ARG A 75 -13.04 -15.76 10.02
N TRP A 76 -12.94 -15.46 8.74
CA TRP A 76 -12.99 -14.12 8.22
C TRP A 76 -14.25 -13.92 7.40
N TYR A 77 -14.92 -12.80 7.66
CA TYR A 77 -16.07 -12.34 6.92
C TYR A 77 -15.76 -10.98 6.31
N PHE A 78 -16.16 -10.79 5.06
CA PHE A 78 -16.28 -9.46 4.47
C PHE A 78 -17.75 -9.08 4.45
N ASN A 79 -18.10 -8.04 5.19
CA ASN A 79 -19.47 -7.70 5.57
C ASN A 79 -20.16 -8.89 6.25
N TYR A 80 -20.91 -9.70 5.50
CA TYR A 80 -21.65 -10.87 6.00
C TYR A 80 -21.26 -12.18 5.29
N THR A 81 -20.35 -12.11 4.32
CA THR A 81 -19.93 -13.27 3.53
C THR A 81 -18.65 -13.84 4.10
N ARG A 82 -18.62 -15.16 4.37
CA ARG A 82 -17.40 -15.84 4.82
C ARG A 82 -16.43 -15.94 3.66
N ILE A 83 -15.26 -15.32 3.83
CA ILE A 83 -14.21 -15.27 2.81
C ILE A 83 -12.99 -16.13 3.14
N ALA A 84 -12.79 -16.53 4.40
CA ALA A 84 -11.73 -17.48 4.75
C ALA A 84 -12.07 -18.25 6.02
N GLN A 85 -11.51 -19.44 6.14
CA GLN A 85 -11.66 -20.27 7.34
C GLN A 85 -10.43 -21.14 7.60
N ILE A 86 -10.04 -21.24 8.87
CA ILE A 86 -9.13 -22.26 9.40
C ILE A 86 -9.87 -23.07 10.46
N THR A 87 -9.69 -24.38 10.44
CA THR A 87 -10.24 -25.32 11.44
C THR A 87 -9.18 -26.36 11.79
N GLY A 88 -9.34 -27.05 12.92
CA GLY A 88 -8.48 -28.20 13.25
C GLY A 88 -8.50 -29.32 12.20
N ASP A 89 -9.59 -29.45 11.44
CA ASP A 89 -9.65 -30.29 10.24
C ASP A 89 -9.13 -29.50 9.03
N LEU A 90 -7.92 -29.86 8.58
CA LEU A 90 -7.22 -29.22 7.46
C LEU A 90 -8.01 -29.31 6.14
N SER A 91 -8.85 -30.34 5.98
CA SER A 91 -9.67 -30.51 4.77
C SER A 91 -10.76 -29.45 4.61
N LYS A 92 -11.07 -28.72 5.69
CA LYS A 92 -12.12 -27.69 5.76
C LYS A 92 -11.56 -26.27 5.76
N ILE A 93 -10.26 -26.13 5.52
CA ILE A 93 -9.62 -24.84 5.27
C ILE A 93 -10.08 -24.36 3.90
N CYS A 94 -10.45 -23.09 3.82
CA CYS A 94 -10.92 -22.51 2.56
C CYS A 94 -10.58 -21.03 2.48
N THR A 95 -10.50 -20.52 1.25
CA THR A 95 -10.39 -19.09 0.92
C THR A 95 -11.30 -18.73 -0.27
N ASP A 96 -11.88 -17.54 -0.22
CA ASP A 96 -12.75 -16.92 -1.24
C ASP A 96 -13.77 -17.91 -1.83
N VAL A 97 -13.62 -18.27 -3.10
CA VAL A 97 -14.48 -19.21 -3.85
C VAL A 97 -14.64 -20.57 -3.18
N GLN A 98 -13.62 -21.05 -2.44
CA GLN A 98 -13.70 -22.33 -1.73
C GLN A 98 -14.59 -22.25 -0.49
N CYS A 99 -14.72 -21.05 0.11
CA CYS A 99 -15.56 -20.85 1.28
C CYS A 99 -17.01 -20.51 0.93
N ASN A 100 -17.21 -19.89 -0.23
CA ASN A 100 -18.51 -19.50 -0.75
C ASN A 100 -18.50 -19.53 -2.28
N GLU A 101 -19.07 -20.59 -2.85
CA GLU A 101 -19.18 -20.73 -4.31
C GLU A 101 -20.00 -19.58 -4.90
N GLY A 102 -19.54 -19.03 -6.03
CA GLY A 102 -20.18 -17.88 -6.70
C GLY A 102 -19.72 -16.51 -6.21
N THR A 103 -18.85 -16.42 -5.20
CA THR A 103 -18.16 -15.16 -4.84
C THR A 103 -16.70 -15.21 -5.26
N GLU A 104 -16.39 -14.78 -6.48
CA GLU A 104 -15.01 -14.71 -7.02
C GLU A 104 -14.35 -13.34 -6.75
N ARG A 105 -14.67 -12.73 -5.61
CA ARG A 105 -14.35 -11.33 -5.35
C ARG A 105 -12.85 -11.11 -5.16
N PHE A 106 -12.22 -12.02 -4.41
CA PHE A 106 -10.80 -11.94 -4.07
C PHE A 106 -9.98 -13.02 -4.75
N ARG A 107 -10.47 -13.51 -5.90
CA ARG A 107 -9.82 -14.57 -6.68
C ARG A 107 -8.36 -14.22 -6.92
N ASP A 108 -7.48 -15.15 -6.57
CA ASP A 108 -6.01 -15.04 -6.65
C ASP A 108 -5.37 -13.93 -5.80
N ARG A 109 -6.15 -13.15 -5.05
CA ARG A 109 -5.69 -12.00 -4.24
C ARG A 109 -5.73 -12.27 -2.74
N LEU A 110 -6.56 -13.20 -2.27
CA LEU A 110 -6.67 -13.57 -0.86
C LEU A 110 -5.58 -14.59 -0.46
N LYS A 111 -4.81 -14.26 0.56
CA LYS A 111 -3.84 -15.19 1.19
C LYS A 111 -4.17 -15.32 2.68
N LEU A 112 -4.16 -16.55 3.18
CA LEU A 112 -4.45 -16.86 4.57
C LEU A 112 -3.22 -17.51 5.20
N ASP A 113 -2.70 -16.92 6.27
CA ASP A 113 -1.60 -17.51 7.04
C ASP A 113 -2.15 -18.64 7.93
N HIS A 114 -1.70 -19.88 7.72
CA HIS A 114 -2.20 -21.03 8.46
C HIS A 114 -1.67 -21.11 9.91
N GLN A 115 -0.58 -20.41 10.23
CA GLN A 115 0.05 -20.40 11.55
C GLN A 115 -0.45 -19.24 12.42
N ALA A 116 -0.60 -18.05 11.85
CA ALA A 116 -1.11 -16.87 12.57
C ALA A 116 -2.62 -16.66 12.38
N GLY A 117 -3.21 -17.20 11.31
CA GLY A 117 -4.61 -16.95 10.94
C GLY A 117 -4.85 -15.57 10.33
N SER A 118 -3.79 -14.77 10.11
CA SER A 118 -3.86 -13.44 9.51
C SER A 118 -4.31 -13.52 8.05
N LEU A 119 -5.10 -12.53 7.64
CA LEU A 119 -5.65 -12.46 6.29
C LEU A 119 -4.95 -11.37 5.48
N THR A 120 -4.35 -11.72 4.36
CA THR A 120 -3.75 -10.77 3.42
C THR A 120 -4.61 -10.63 2.17
N ILE A 121 -4.88 -9.40 1.77
CA ILE A 121 -5.61 -9.04 0.55
C ILE A 121 -4.64 -8.29 -0.35
N MET A 122 -4.30 -8.88 -1.48
CA MET A 122 -3.38 -8.30 -2.46
C MET A 122 -4.09 -7.38 -3.44
N ASN A 123 -3.40 -6.35 -3.92
CA ASN A 123 -3.88 -5.43 -4.95
C ASN A 123 -5.32 -4.97 -4.69
N ILE A 124 -5.52 -4.30 -3.56
CA ILE A 124 -6.83 -3.89 -3.07
C ILE A 124 -7.46 -2.86 -4.02
N THR A 125 -8.77 -2.95 -4.23
CA THR A 125 -9.52 -2.00 -5.05
C THR A 125 -10.47 -1.17 -4.21
N THR A 126 -10.96 -0.04 -4.72
CA THR A 126 -12.02 0.76 -4.06
C THR A 126 -13.22 -0.08 -3.65
N ASN A 127 -13.61 -1.04 -4.49
CA ASN A 127 -14.69 -1.98 -4.20
C ASN A 127 -14.44 -2.78 -2.92
N ASP A 128 -13.18 -3.11 -2.59
CA ASP A 128 -12.80 -3.95 -1.45
C ASP A 128 -12.86 -3.20 -0.10
N SER A 129 -13.25 -1.92 -0.12
CA SER A 129 -13.58 -1.16 1.08
C SER A 129 -14.78 -1.78 1.81
N GLY A 130 -14.71 -1.81 3.13
CA GLY A 130 -15.78 -2.36 3.96
C GLY A 130 -15.30 -2.90 5.30
N VAL A 131 -16.21 -3.55 6.01
CA VAL A 131 -15.91 -4.13 7.32
C VAL A 131 -15.49 -5.58 7.15
N TYR A 132 -14.31 -5.89 7.67
CA TYR A 132 -13.79 -7.23 7.77
C TYR A 132 -13.93 -7.70 9.21
N LYS A 133 -14.68 -8.77 9.42
CA LYS A 133 -14.96 -9.32 10.73
C LYS A 133 -14.20 -10.64 10.91
N LEU A 134 -13.40 -10.70 11.96
CA LEU A 134 -12.70 -11.87 12.43
C LEU A 134 -13.49 -12.50 13.58
N LEU A 135 -13.84 -13.77 13.43
CA LEU A 135 -14.42 -14.59 14.49
C LEU A 135 -13.44 -15.69 14.88
N LEU A 136 -13.01 -15.67 16.14
CA LEU A 136 -12.11 -16.65 16.73
C LEU A 136 -12.92 -17.50 17.72
N SER A 137 -13.16 -18.77 17.37
CA SER A 137 -13.86 -19.71 18.23
C SER A 137 -12.87 -20.63 18.95
N SER A 138 -13.16 -20.86 20.23
CA SER A 138 -12.53 -21.89 21.06
C SER A 138 -13.62 -22.63 21.82
N SER A 139 -13.30 -23.80 22.36
CA SER A 139 -14.21 -24.72 23.06
C SER A 139 -15.12 -24.02 24.07
N ASN A 140 -14.62 -22.97 24.74
CA ASN A 140 -15.33 -22.28 25.82
C ASN A 140 -15.64 -20.81 25.53
N THR A 141 -15.06 -20.19 24.49
CA THR A 141 -15.21 -18.75 24.24
C THR A 141 -15.12 -18.41 22.76
N ASP A 142 -15.97 -17.49 22.33
CA ASP A 142 -15.84 -16.79 21.06
C ASP A 142 -15.32 -15.37 21.30
N SER A 143 -14.40 -14.92 20.46
CA SER A 143 -13.94 -13.53 20.43
C SER A 143 -14.04 -12.97 19.03
N GLU A 144 -14.52 -11.74 18.92
CA GLU A 144 -14.70 -11.04 17.66
C GLU A 144 -13.77 -9.83 17.57
N LYS A 145 -13.28 -9.56 16.37
CA LYS A 145 -12.54 -8.34 16.04
C LYS A 145 -13.03 -7.82 14.70
N SER A 146 -13.15 -6.51 14.56
CA SER A 146 -13.59 -5.87 13.32
C SER A 146 -12.56 -4.87 12.82
N PHE A 147 -12.36 -4.86 11.51
CA PHE A 147 -11.49 -3.92 10.80
C PHE A 147 -12.32 -3.15 9.78
N SER A 148 -12.18 -1.83 9.75
CA SER A 148 -12.74 -0.97 8.70
C SER A 148 -11.66 -0.64 7.71
N VAL A 149 -11.72 -1.23 6.52
CA VAL A 149 -10.78 -0.97 5.43
C VAL A 149 -11.37 0.07 4.50
N ILE A 150 -10.64 1.16 4.28
CA ILE A 150 -11.03 2.28 3.43
C ILE A 150 -9.97 2.43 2.35
N VAL A 151 -10.38 2.36 1.08
CA VAL A 151 -9.48 2.47 -0.07
C VAL A 151 -9.82 3.72 -0.85
N HIS A 152 -8.83 4.61 -1.01
CA HIS A 152 -8.96 5.80 -1.82
C HIS A 152 -8.58 5.52 -3.27
N ASP A 153 -9.41 6.04 -4.19
CA ASP A 153 -9.13 6.02 -5.63
C ASP A 153 -8.07 7.08 -5.97
N VAL A 154 -7.27 6.78 -6.99
CA VAL A 154 -6.30 7.70 -7.60
C VAL A 154 -6.40 7.53 -9.11
N PRO A 155 -6.47 8.62 -9.89
CA PRO A 155 -6.46 8.54 -11.34
C PRO A 155 -5.35 7.60 -11.83
N ALA A 156 -5.68 6.70 -12.77
CA ALA A 156 -4.76 5.65 -13.19
C ALA A 156 -3.39 6.18 -13.64
N ALA A 157 -3.34 7.34 -14.30
CA ALA A 157 -2.09 7.99 -14.71
C ALA A 157 -1.22 8.43 -13.52
N GLU A 158 -1.82 8.96 -12.46
CA GLU A 158 -1.12 9.34 -11.23
C GLU A 158 -0.64 8.11 -10.48
N ARG A 159 -1.48 7.06 -10.39
CA ARG A 159 -1.11 5.77 -9.80
C ARG A 159 0.10 5.14 -10.49
N GLU A 160 0.11 5.14 -11.82
CA GLU A 160 1.24 4.65 -12.61
C GLU A 160 2.51 5.45 -12.33
N LYS A 161 2.41 6.78 -12.25
CA LYS A 161 3.54 7.66 -11.91
C LYS A 161 4.04 7.45 -10.47
N MET A 162 3.16 7.12 -9.53
CA MET A 162 3.53 6.81 -8.15
C MET A 162 4.23 5.46 -8.06
N LYS A 163 3.66 4.42 -8.68
CA LYS A 163 4.17 3.04 -8.61
C LYS A 163 5.37 2.76 -9.49
N ARG A 164 5.45 3.36 -10.68
CA ARG A 164 6.54 3.14 -11.64
C ARG A 164 7.42 4.37 -11.73
N LYS A 165 8.69 4.21 -11.37
CA LYS A 165 9.71 5.26 -11.46
C LYS A 165 10.69 4.91 -12.55
N SER A 166 10.93 5.85 -13.46
CA SER A 166 11.94 5.74 -14.50
C SER A 166 12.94 6.88 -14.32
N VAL A 167 14.23 6.55 -14.27
CA VAL A 167 15.32 7.51 -14.13
C VAL A 167 16.49 7.11 -15.04
N LYS A 168 17.39 8.06 -15.31
CA LYS A 168 18.65 7.76 -15.98
C LYS A 168 19.71 7.34 -14.97
N GLU A 169 20.65 6.52 -15.41
CA GLU A 169 21.82 6.15 -14.62
C GLU A 169 22.55 7.41 -14.11
N GLY A 170 22.96 7.38 -12.85
CA GLY A 170 23.54 8.52 -12.14
C GLY A 170 22.53 9.44 -11.45
N GLU A 171 21.24 9.40 -11.82
CA GLU A 171 20.20 10.20 -11.16
C GLU A 171 19.77 9.58 -9.83
N SER A 172 19.01 10.33 -9.04
CA SER A 172 18.35 9.83 -7.83
C SER A 172 16.86 9.57 -8.05
N VAL A 173 16.31 8.62 -7.30
CA VAL A 173 14.89 8.30 -7.29
C VAL A 173 14.40 8.21 -5.85
N THR A 174 13.23 8.80 -5.58
CA THR A 174 12.56 8.71 -4.27
C THR A 174 11.27 7.92 -4.40
N LEU A 175 11.12 6.92 -3.52
CA LEU A 175 9.95 6.08 -3.35
C LEU A 175 9.18 6.58 -2.14
N ASP A 176 8.14 7.38 -2.40
CA ASP A 176 7.29 7.97 -1.37
C ASP A 176 6.04 7.11 -1.16
N PRO A 177 5.79 6.61 0.06
CA PRO A 177 4.62 5.81 0.34
C PRO A 177 3.32 6.61 0.53
N ASP A 178 3.37 7.93 0.72
CA ASP A 178 2.18 8.79 0.89
C ASP A 178 1.25 8.36 2.07
N VAL A 179 1.80 7.66 3.08
CA VAL A 179 1.01 7.06 4.18
C VAL A 179 0.87 7.97 5.38
N VAL A 180 -0.33 7.91 5.98
CA VAL A 180 -0.67 8.52 7.26
C VAL A 180 0.28 8.08 8.37
N LYS A 181 0.81 9.08 9.07
CA LYS A 181 1.84 8.98 10.10
C LYS A 181 1.33 8.21 11.32
N ASN A 182 1.84 6.99 11.53
CA ASN A 182 1.92 6.41 12.87
C ASN A 182 3.40 6.20 13.24
N PRO A 183 3.92 6.87 14.28
CA PRO A 183 5.32 6.75 14.69
C PRO A 183 5.67 5.36 15.25
N ASP A 184 4.69 4.59 15.71
CA ASP A 184 4.92 3.26 16.30
C ASP A 184 5.00 2.11 15.29
N ASP A 185 4.69 2.35 14.01
CA ASP A 185 4.68 1.31 13.00
C ASP A 185 6.10 0.98 12.52
N LEU A 186 6.41 -0.33 12.49
CA LEU A 186 7.64 -0.86 11.91
C LEU A 186 7.59 -0.71 10.40
N LYS A 187 8.60 -0.08 9.81
CA LYS A 187 8.69 0.10 8.35
C LYS A 187 9.90 -0.67 7.83
N MET A 188 9.69 -1.53 6.86
CA MET A 188 10.72 -2.39 6.27
C MET A 188 10.70 -2.29 4.76
N TRP A 189 11.85 -1.98 4.18
CA TRP A 189 12.03 -1.93 2.74
C TRP A 189 12.71 -3.21 2.25
N TYR A 190 12.17 -3.74 1.16
CA TYR A 190 12.68 -4.91 0.45
C TYR A 190 13.01 -4.53 -0.98
N PHE A 191 14.04 -5.16 -1.52
CA PHE A 191 14.40 -5.11 -2.93
C PHE A 191 14.46 -6.54 -3.46
N ASN A 192 13.61 -6.88 -4.44
CA ASN A 192 13.46 -8.24 -4.96
C ASN A 192 13.37 -9.30 -3.82
N ASP A 193 12.47 -9.05 -2.86
CA ASP A 193 12.22 -9.88 -1.67
C ASP A 193 13.36 -9.96 -0.63
N ILE A 194 14.48 -9.25 -0.84
CA ILE A 194 15.59 -9.15 0.12
C ILE A 194 15.41 -7.90 0.99
N LEU A 195 15.42 -8.05 2.31
CA LEU A 195 15.34 -6.92 3.25
C LEU A 195 16.57 -6.02 3.09
N ILE A 196 16.37 -4.76 2.73
CA ILE A 196 17.46 -3.78 2.55
C ILE A 196 17.58 -2.82 3.73
N THR A 197 16.47 -2.48 4.39
CA THR A 197 16.50 -1.64 5.60
C THR A 197 15.21 -1.77 6.41
N ASN A 198 15.31 -1.57 7.72
CA ASN A 198 14.17 -1.39 8.60
C ASN A 198 14.30 -0.13 9.46
N ILE A 199 13.16 0.45 9.82
CA ILE A 199 13.04 1.53 10.81
C ILE A 199 12.50 0.89 12.07
N THR A 200 13.39 0.48 12.97
CA THR A 200 13.04 0.17 14.35
C THR A 200 12.96 1.45 15.19
N LYS A 201 12.33 1.35 16.37
CA LYS A 201 12.28 2.44 17.36
C LYS A 201 13.67 2.96 17.74
N ASP A 202 14.67 2.08 17.75
CA ASP A 202 16.09 2.46 17.75
C ASP A 202 16.58 2.61 16.31
N TRP A 203 17.05 3.80 15.99
CA TRP A 203 17.19 4.31 14.63
C TRP A 203 18.17 3.50 13.76
N SER A 204 17.64 3.08 12.60
CA SER A 204 18.30 2.93 11.30
C SER A 204 19.56 2.07 11.19
N LYS A 205 19.35 0.77 10.95
CA LYS A 205 20.35 -0.01 10.22
C LYS A 205 19.88 -0.17 8.77
N ILE A 206 20.54 0.57 7.87
CA ILE A 206 20.44 0.36 6.43
C ILE A 206 21.51 -0.66 6.04
N CYS A 207 21.15 -1.66 5.25
CA CYS A 207 22.05 -2.71 4.77
C CYS A 207 22.88 -3.34 5.90
N THR A 208 22.25 -4.20 6.72
CA THR A 208 22.96 -4.90 7.80
C THR A 208 23.88 -6.01 7.28
N ASP A 209 23.50 -6.65 6.17
CA ASP A 209 24.28 -7.70 5.52
C ASP A 209 25.23 -7.13 4.45
N ASP A 210 26.29 -7.90 4.15
CA ASP A 210 27.35 -7.48 3.24
C ASP A 210 26.86 -7.40 1.79
N GLN A 211 25.88 -8.20 1.38
CA GLN A 211 25.33 -8.18 0.01
C GLN A 211 24.62 -6.86 -0.28
N CYS A 212 23.82 -6.35 0.66
CA CYS A 212 23.17 -5.05 0.55
C CYS A 212 24.21 -3.92 0.53
N LYS A 213 25.24 -3.99 1.38
CA LYS A 213 26.32 -2.99 1.41
C LYS A 213 27.12 -2.96 0.13
N GLU A 214 27.50 -4.11 -0.42
CA GLU A 214 28.22 -4.19 -1.69
C GLU A 214 27.39 -3.59 -2.84
N ARG A 215 26.09 -3.88 -2.87
CA ARG A 215 25.19 -3.42 -3.91
C ARG A 215 24.90 -1.91 -3.83
N PHE A 216 24.47 -1.46 -2.67
CA PHE A 216 23.94 -0.12 -2.49
C PHE A 216 24.97 0.86 -1.93
N ASN A 217 26.03 0.40 -1.26
CA ASN A 217 27.23 1.14 -0.85
C ASN A 217 26.98 2.62 -0.53
N ASP A 218 26.23 2.88 0.54
CA ASP A 218 25.84 4.23 1.04
C ASP A 218 24.97 5.10 0.11
N ARG A 219 24.40 4.52 -0.96
CA ARG A 219 23.51 5.22 -1.90
C ARG A 219 22.04 5.23 -1.48
N LEU A 220 21.69 4.54 -0.40
CA LEU A 220 20.33 4.52 0.14
C LEU A 220 20.21 5.53 1.28
N LYS A 221 19.20 6.40 1.20
CA LYS A 221 18.82 7.34 2.24
C LYS A 221 17.36 7.14 2.60
N LEU A 222 17.09 6.93 3.88
CA LEU A 222 15.75 6.71 4.40
C LEU A 222 15.28 7.93 5.19
N ASP A 223 14.11 8.46 4.86
CA ASP A 223 13.47 9.51 5.63
C ASP A 223 12.63 8.89 6.75
N HIS A 224 13.04 9.11 8.00
CA HIS A 224 12.36 8.57 9.18
C HIS A 224 10.99 9.21 9.46
N GLN A 225 10.73 10.41 8.93
CA GLN A 225 9.45 11.10 9.14
C GLN A 225 8.38 10.59 8.18
N THR A 226 8.73 10.39 6.90
CA THR A 226 7.80 9.96 5.85
C THR A 226 7.83 8.46 5.59
N GLY A 227 8.95 7.79 5.92
CA GLY A 227 9.22 6.42 5.50
C GLY A 227 9.74 6.30 4.06
N SER A 228 9.97 7.42 3.37
CA SER A 228 10.42 7.45 1.99
C SER A 228 11.85 6.94 1.83
N LEU A 229 12.06 6.09 0.82
CA LEU A 229 13.39 5.60 0.46
C LEU A 229 13.91 6.37 -0.75
N THR A 230 15.06 6.99 -0.61
CA THR A 230 15.77 7.65 -1.71
C THR A 230 16.98 6.82 -2.09
N LEU A 231 17.07 6.44 -3.36
CA LEU A 231 18.23 5.82 -3.97
C LEU A 231 18.97 6.88 -4.79
N MET A 232 20.23 7.11 -4.46
CA MET A 232 21.10 8.09 -5.11
C MET A 232 22.04 7.43 -6.11
N ASN A 233 22.52 8.18 -7.10
CA ASN A 233 23.51 7.69 -8.07
C ASN A 233 23.13 6.30 -8.60
N THR A 234 21.93 6.21 -9.15
CA THR A 234 21.31 4.94 -9.59
C THR A 234 22.15 4.28 -10.66
N ARG A 235 22.15 2.95 -10.68
CA ARG A 235 22.83 2.11 -11.69
C ARG A 235 21.79 1.28 -12.42
N THR A 236 22.09 0.85 -13.64
CA THR A 236 21.22 -0.08 -14.39
C THR A 236 20.88 -1.34 -13.57
N THR A 237 21.81 -1.81 -12.74
CA THR A 237 21.63 -2.93 -11.81
C THR A 237 20.60 -2.67 -10.72
N ASP A 238 20.28 -1.42 -10.38
CA ASP A 238 19.28 -1.10 -9.35
C ASP A 238 17.83 -1.22 -9.86
N THR A 239 17.63 -1.54 -11.14
CA THR A 239 16.31 -1.84 -11.69
C THR A 239 15.71 -3.06 -10.98
N GLY A 240 14.45 -2.94 -10.56
CA GLY A 240 13.75 -4.01 -9.87
C GLY A 240 12.51 -3.54 -9.12
N ASP A 241 11.96 -4.47 -8.34
CA ASP A 241 10.77 -4.24 -7.53
C ASP A 241 11.18 -3.96 -6.09
N TYR A 242 10.69 -2.82 -5.59
CA TYR A 242 10.89 -2.34 -4.24
C TYR A 242 9.56 -2.45 -3.48
N GLN A 243 9.59 -3.05 -2.30
CA GLN A 243 8.39 -3.20 -1.48
C GLN A 243 8.61 -2.55 -0.11
N LEU A 244 7.62 -1.78 0.34
CA LEU A 244 7.56 -1.27 1.70
C LEU A 244 6.49 -2.03 2.46
N LEU A 245 6.90 -2.67 3.56
CA LEU A 245 6.01 -3.25 4.56
C LEU A 245 5.93 -2.30 5.76
N ILE A 246 4.73 -1.79 6.03
CA ILE A 246 4.39 -1.01 7.22
C ILE A 246 3.61 -1.94 8.13
N ASN A 247 4.21 -2.36 9.24
CA ASN A 247 3.64 -3.35 10.13
C ASN A 247 3.32 -2.72 11.50
N SER A 248 2.04 -2.79 11.87
CA SER A 248 1.54 -2.44 13.19
C SER A 248 1.18 -3.71 13.97
N SER A 249 0.78 -3.58 15.23
CA SER A 249 0.33 -4.72 16.03
C SER A 249 -0.99 -5.31 15.54
N ARG A 250 -1.81 -4.51 14.86
CA ARG A 250 -3.18 -4.86 14.46
C ARG A 250 -3.31 -5.21 12.98
N PHE A 251 -2.51 -4.59 12.12
CA PHE A 251 -2.53 -4.78 10.67
C PHE A 251 -1.16 -4.46 10.07
N GLY A 252 -0.94 -4.90 8.83
CA GLY A 252 0.17 -4.53 7.98
C GLY A 252 -0.30 -3.96 6.64
N ILE A 253 0.49 -3.08 6.05
CA ILE A 253 0.27 -2.50 4.72
C ILE A 253 1.50 -2.81 3.87
N ILE A 254 1.29 -3.27 2.64
CA ILE A 254 2.35 -3.52 1.67
C ILE A 254 2.15 -2.58 0.49
N LYS A 255 3.19 -1.80 0.20
CA LYS A 255 3.28 -0.94 -0.99
C LYS A 255 4.36 -1.48 -1.92
N SER A 256 4.11 -1.40 -3.21
CA SER A 256 5.02 -1.91 -4.23
C SER A 256 5.33 -0.82 -5.25
N PHE A 257 6.62 -0.67 -5.55
CA PHE A 257 7.18 0.26 -6.51
C PHE A 257 8.06 -0.50 -7.49
N ARG A 258 8.02 -0.11 -8.75
CA ARG A 258 8.93 -0.63 -9.79
C ARG A 258 9.85 0.49 -10.24
N VAL A 259 11.15 0.28 -10.09
CA VAL A 259 12.18 1.23 -10.53
C VAL A 259 12.82 0.70 -11.80
N THR A 260 12.92 1.55 -12.82
CA THR A 260 13.64 1.28 -14.07
C THR A 260 14.73 2.33 -14.24
N VAL A 261 15.98 1.87 -14.36
CA VAL A 261 17.15 2.74 -14.58
C VAL A 261 17.67 2.51 -15.98
N SER A 262 17.76 3.58 -16.76
CA SER A 262 18.25 3.55 -18.15
C SER A 262 19.67 4.12 -18.23
N GLY A 263 20.62 3.32 -18.75
CA GLY A 263 21.99 3.76 -19.00
C GLY A 263 22.12 4.38 -20.40
N GLU A 264 22.82 5.52 -20.50
CA GLU A 264 23.26 6.05 -21.78
C GLU A 264 24.67 5.52 -22.09
N TYR A 265 24.73 4.47 -22.91
CA TYR A 265 26.01 3.97 -23.41
C TYR A 265 26.53 4.90 -24.51
N HIS A 266 27.38 5.84 -24.14
CA HIS A 266 28.22 6.51 -25.13
C HIS A 266 29.31 5.54 -25.58
N PHE A 267 29.11 4.87 -26.72
CA PHE A 267 30.20 4.17 -27.40
C PHE A 267 31.23 5.21 -27.89
N GLY A 268 32.19 5.53 -27.02
CA GLY A 268 33.36 6.36 -27.32
C GLY A 268 34.42 5.63 -28.15
N HIS A 269 34.03 4.69 -29.00
CA HIS A 269 34.95 4.07 -29.95
C HIS A 269 34.75 4.71 -31.32
N SER A 270 35.55 5.74 -31.61
CA SER A 270 35.95 6.00 -32.99
C SER A 270 36.74 4.79 -33.46
N VAL A 271 36.08 3.86 -34.17
CA VAL A 271 36.78 2.78 -34.86
C VAL A 271 37.48 3.40 -36.07
N LEU A 272 38.78 3.66 -35.94
CA LEU A 272 39.65 4.00 -37.05
C LEU A 272 39.87 2.74 -37.90
N PHE A 273 39.12 2.62 -38.99
CA PHE A 273 39.42 1.63 -40.01
C PHE A 273 40.59 2.12 -40.87
N TYR A 274 41.75 1.46 -40.77
CA TYR A 274 42.85 1.64 -41.70
C TYR A 274 42.68 0.69 -42.88
N PHE A 275 42.22 1.21 -44.02
CA PHE A 275 42.35 0.53 -45.30
C PHE A 275 43.34 1.28 -46.17
N ASN A 276 44.28 0.54 -46.77
CA ASN A 276 45.39 1.01 -47.60
C ASN A 276 45.00 2.20 -48.51
N SER A 277 45.31 3.42 -48.05
CA SER A 277 45.23 4.70 -48.75
C SER A 277 43.98 5.58 -48.59
N PHE A 278 43.04 5.30 -47.67
CA PHE A 278 41.94 6.24 -47.36
C PHE A 278 41.74 6.48 -45.86
N THR A 279 41.69 7.74 -45.45
CA THR A 279 41.20 8.18 -44.13
C THR A 279 39.87 8.90 -44.32
N LYS A 280 38.75 8.29 -43.89
CA LYS A 280 37.46 8.98 -43.80
C LYS A 280 36.85 8.76 -42.42
N LEU A 281 36.63 9.85 -41.70
CA LEU A 281 36.01 9.86 -40.38
C LEU A 281 34.50 9.64 -40.56
N ILE A 282 33.98 8.48 -40.17
CA ILE A 282 32.53 8.24 -40.12
C ILE A 282 32.08 8.55 -38.69
N HIS A 283 31.32 9.63 -38.52
CA HIS A 283 30.65 9.91 -37.24
C HIS A 283 29.49 8.93 -37.06
N LEU A 284 29.59 8.04 -36.07
CA LEU A 284 28.57 7.03 -35.71
C LEU A 284 27.21 7.59 -35.26
N ASN A 285 26.98 8.91 -35.30
CA ASN A 285 25.72 9.52 -34.87
C ASN A 285 24.48 9.06 -35.67
N GLN A 286 24.66 8.43 -36.84
CA GLN A 286 23.56 7.83 -37.60
C GLN A 286 23.21 6.38 -37.19
N LEU A 287 24.06 5.67 -36.44
CA LEU A 287 23.80 4.30 -35.97
C LEU A 287 22.91 4.25 -34.71
N CYS A 288 22.69 5.40 -34.05
CA CYS A 288 22.00 5.49 -32.77
C CYS A 288 20.48 5.24 -32.83
N LYS A 289 19.85 5.24 -34.02
CA LYS A 289 18.39 5.07 -34.14
C LYS A 289 17.90 3.62 -34.10
N CYS A 290 18.76 2.63 -34.36
CA CYS A 290 18.34 1.23 -34.47
C CYS A 290 18.50 0.41 -33.17
N PHE A 291 19.31 0.88 -32.22
CA PHE A 291 19.60 0.10 -31.00
C PHE A 291 18.55 0.23 -29.88
N CYS A 292 17.59 1.17 -29.98
CA CYS A 292 16.66 1.48 -28.89
C CYS A 292 15.43 0.54 -28.74
N CYS A 293 15.29 -0.55 -29.50
CA CYS A 293 14.08 -1.39 -29.47
C CYS A 293 14.21 -2.80 -28.89
N GLY A 294 15.38 -3.24 -28.42
CA GLY A 294 15.50 -4.49 -27.66
C GLY A 294 15.04 -5.77 -28.38
N LEU A 295 14.84 -5.73 -29.70
CA LEU A 295 14.68 -6.90 -30.55
C LEU A 295 16.00 -7.08 -31.29
N PHE A 296 16.74 -8.11 -30.88
CA PHE A 296 17.88 -8.60 -31.61
C PHE A 296 17.40 -9.15 -32.95
N GLU A 297 17.89 -8.57 -34.05
CA GLU A 297 18.03 -9.22 -35.35
C GLU A 297 19.13 -8.48 -36.12
N GLU A 298 19.91 -9.23 -36.90
CA GLU A 298 21.12 -8.80 -37.61
C GLU A 298 21.01 -7.39 -38.22
N VAL A 299 21.96 -6.50 -37.90
CA VAL A 299 22.03 -5.19 -38.54
C VAL A 299 23.07 -5.25 -39.66
N SER A 300 22.61 -5.42 -40.90
CA SER A 300 23.44 -5.29 -42.09
C SER A 300 23.46 -3.82 -42.54
N PHE A 301 24.65 -3.24 -42.70
CA PHE A 301 24.81 -1.90 -43.26
C PHE A 301 25.44 -1.97 -44.65
N GLU A 302 24.75 -1.43 -45.66
CA GLU A 302 25.28 -1.17 -46.99
C GLU A 302 25.65 0.30 -47.10
N SER A 303 26.89 0.60 -47.52
CA SER A 303 27.27 1.96 -47.90
C SER A 303 27.99 1.97 -49.24
N ILE A 304 27.68 2.98 -50.05
CA ILE A 304 28.27 3.21 -51.36
C ILE A 304 29.44 4.19 -51.20
N LEU A 305 30.65 3.73 -51.48
CA LEU A 305 31.87 4.54 -51.43
C LEU A 305 32.32 4.87 -52.85
N GLN A 306 32.60 6.14 -53.13
CA GLN A 306 33.09 6.58 -54.43
C GLN A 306 34.47 7.23 -54.29
N ASN A 307 35.45 6.75 -55.05
CA ASN A 307 36.81 7.31 -55.08
C ASN A 307 36.85 8.55 -56.01
N ASN A 308 37.90 9.36 -55.90
CA ASN A 308 38.28 10.46 -56.78
C ASN A 308 38.44 10.05 -58.26
N SER A 309 38.52 8.75 -58.56
CA SER A 309 38.47 8.17 -59.91
C SER A 309 37.06 7.75 -60.36
N ASN A 310 36.01 8.16 -59.63
CA ASN A 310 34.59 7.80 -59.83
C ASN A 310 34.23 6.31 -59.76
N GLN A 311 35.14 5.43 -59.36
CA GLN A 311 34.81 4.03 -59.07
C GLN A 311 33.97 3.90 -57.80
N ILE A 312 32.92 3.08 -57.89
CA ILE A 312 31.93 2.82 -56.83
C ILE A 312 32.23 1.47 -56.16
N TYR A 313 32.26 1.45 -54.84
CA TYR A 313 32.44 0.26 -54.02
C TYR A 313 31.25 0.08 -53.08
N HIS A 314 30.81 -1.17 -52.91
CA HIS A 314 29.79 -1.56 -51.94
C HIS A 314 30.46 -2.12 -50.71
N LEU A 315 30.26 -1.47 -49.56
CA LEU A 315 30.73 -1.97 -48.27
C LEU A 315 29.56 -2.64 -47.55
N HIS A 316 29.67 -3.95 -47.32
CA HIS A 316 28.79 -4.70 -46.43
C HIS A 316 29.48 -4.93 -45.10
N MET A 317 28.87 -4.48 -44.01
CA MET A 317 29.32 -4.77 -42.66
C MET A 317 28.30 -5.66 -41.95
N HIS A 318 28.78 -6.79 -41.43
CA HIS A 318 28.02 -7.71 -40.60
C HIS A 318 28.53 -7.63 -39.17
N PHE A 319 27.62 -7.44 -38.22
CA PHE A 319 27.93 -7.46 -36.79
C PHE A 319 27.25 -8.68 -36.16
N THR A 320 28.06 -9.58 -35.59
CA THR A 320 27.61 -10.73 -34.80
C THR A 320 28.14 -10.57 -33.37
N SER A 321 27.30 -10.65 -32.34
CA SER A 321 27.78 -10.70 -30.95
C SER A 321 28.08 -12.15 -30.54
N ASN A 322 29.13 -12.35 -29.74
CA ASN A 322 29.32 -13.57 -28.94
C ASN A 322 28.59 -13.46 -27.61
#